data_AF-A0A2A6P502-F1
#
_entry.id   AF-A0A2A6P502-F1
#
_cell.length_a   1.000
_cell.length_b   1.000
_cell.length_c   1.000
_cell.angle_alpha   90.00
_cell.angle_beta   90.00
_cell.angle_gamma   90.00
#
_symmetry.space_group_name_H-M   'P 1'
#
loop_
_entity.id
_entity.type
_entity.pdbx_description
1 polymer ?
#
loop_
_entity_poly.entity_id
_entity_poly.type
_entity_poly.pdbx_seq_one_letter_code
_entity_poly.pdbx_strand_id
1 'polypeptide(L)'
;MGNKYDHPEYREAVFHLSCELDIPDRVFLPIRNLIGCSLGRIFWLDWRKQDSIDPQWMPTPGDHADPEWHRIDGWPEKGDGHIYRKWSRRAGLWMQWHSVDAWHVCDWLITAVSDAHPWLANVDDNGFPKKLIKCGNLERLVHEATKGLRKRNVRDIVLGPEDETFVYDLGAGHTLVQLLSRAALRKEGIRMRHCIGSGGYDELLDDPRVQFFSVRDQDGKPIGTIEVRDGFLRQFRGPSNTDPAPTVMDLVAGATNSFGWRDWRDRPRSARDEDYGEEALAVLRYLPPARRWPG
;
A
#
# COMPACT_ATOMS: atom_id res chain seq x y z
N MET A 1 -27.28 20.10 -10.20
CA MET A 1 -26.95 18.74 -9.72
C MET A 1 -25.88 18.90 -8.66
N GLY A 2 -26.11 18.43 -7.43
CA GLY A 2 -25.09 18.50 -6.38
C GLY A 2 -23.83 17.73 -6.77
N ASN A 3 -22.65 18.19 -6.34
CA ASN A 3 -21.43 17.48 -6.63
C ASN A 3 -21.51 16.12 -5.92
N LYS A 4 -21.29 15.02 -6.65
CA LYS A 4 -21.37 13.65 -6.09
C LYS A 4 -20.36 13.40 -4.95
N TYR A 5 -19.41 14.32 -4.77
CA TYR A 5 -18.45 14.33 -3.66
C TYR A 5 -18.88 15.19 -2.45
N ASP A 6 -20.09 15.79 -2.51
CA ASP A 6 -20.71 16.50 -1.38
C ASP A 6 -21.40 15.55 -0.38
N HIS A 7 -21.28 14.23 -0.59
CA HIS A 7 -21.85 13.27 0.34
C HIS A 7 -21.19 13.41 1.73
N PRO A 8 -21.96 13.44 2.83
CA PRO A 8 -21.40 13.67 4.17
C PRO A 8 -20.33 12.62 4.54
N GLU A 9 -20.54 11.37 4.16
CA GLU A 9 -19.57 10.28 4.39
C GLU A 9 -18.36 10.28 3.46
N TYR A 10 -18.33 11.05 2.37
CA TYR A 10 -17.19 11.04 1.44
C TYR A 10 -15.90 11.47 2.13
N ARG A 11 -15.98 12.49 2.99
CA ARG A 11 -14.81 12.98 3.74
C ARG A 11 -14.28 11.94 4.71
N GLU A 12 -15.18 11.24 5.41
CA GLU A 12 -14.82 10.13 6.31
C GLU A 12 -14.16 8.98 5.55
N ALA A 13 -14.73 8.61 4.40
CA ALA A 13 -14.16 7.57 3.53
C ALA A 13 -12.72 7.91 3.10
N VAL A 14 -12.48 9.13 2.60
CA VAL A 14 -11.15 9.57 2.16
C VAL A 14 -10.19 9.69 3.34
N PHE A 15 -10.66 10.16 4.51
CA PHE A 15 -9.85 10.25 5.72
C PHE A 15 -9.32 8.87 6.13
N HIS A 16 -10.20 7.89 6.27
CA HIS A 16 -9.82 6.54 6.67
C HIS A 16 -8.92 5.84 5.66
N LEU A 17 -9.17 6.01 4.35
CA LEU A 17 -8.24 5.51 3.34
C LEU A 17 -6.85 6.15 3.50
N SER A 18 -6.79 7.45 3.78
CA SER A 18 -5.52 8.15 3.96
C SER A 18 -4.76 7.67 5.20
N CYS A 19 -5.46 7.31 6.28
CA CYS A 19 -4.85 6.69 7.46
C CYS A 19 -4.26 5.31 7.12
N GLU A 20 -5.00 4.47 6.40
CA GLU A 20 -4.53 3.13 6.00
C GLU A 20 -3.38 3.16 4.98
N LEU A 21 -3.27 4.26 4.23
CA LEU A 21 -2.10 4.51 3.39
C LEU A 21 -0.83 4.74 4.22
N ASP A 22 -0.86 5.05 5.53
CA ASP A 22 0.33 5.19 6.40
C ASP A 22 1.46 6.04 5.76
N ILE A 23 1.11 7.12 5.04
CA ILE A 23 2.08 8.03 4.41
C ILE A 23 2.47 9.11 5.43
N PRO A 24 3.77 9.37 5.68
CA PRO A 24 4.19 10.46 6.55
C PRO A 24 3.60 11.81 6.15
N ASP A 25 3.14 12.62 7.10
CA ASP A 25 2.44 13.89 6.85
C ASP A 25 3.18 14.82 5.87
N ARG A 26 4.52 14.90 5.95
CA ARG A 26 5.33 15.72 5.06
C ARG A 26 5.26 15.29 3.59
N VAL A 27 5.09 14.01 3.33
CA VAL A 27 4.91 13.43 1.98
C VAL A 27 3.44 13.48 1.58
N PHE A 28 2.53 13.25 2.52
CA PHE A 28 1.09 13.20 2.28
C PHE A 28 0.50 14.57 1.95
N LEU A 29 0.86 15.62 2.69
CA LEU A 29 0.26 16.95 2.57
C LEU A 29 0.30 17.51 1.12
N PRO A 30 1.43 17.44 0.39
CA PRO A 30 1.50 17.89 -1.01
C PRO A 30 0.57 17.13 -1.97
N ILE A 31 0.29 15.85 -1.70
CA ILE A 31 -0.53 14.99 -2.58
C ILE A 31 -1.95 14.76 -2.07
N ARG A 32 -2.33 15.29 -0.89
CA ARG A 32 -3.62 15.04 -0.23
C ARG A 32 -4.82 15.27 -1.16
N ASN A 33 -4.83 16.38 -1.89
CA ASN A 33 -5.91 16.70 -2.83
C ASN A 33 -5.93 15.75 -4.04
N LEU A 34 -4.76 15.29 -4.48
CA LEU A 34 -4.63 14.31 -5.57
C LEU A 34 -5.15 12.95 -5.13
N ILE A 35 -4.83 12.51 -3.91
CA ILE A 35 -5.35 11.28 -3.31
C ILE A 35 -6.88 11.33 -3.25
N GLY A 36 -7.45 12.43 -2.74
CA GLY A 36 -8.89 12.61 -2.68
C GLY A 36 -9.57 12.45 -4.04
N CYS A 37 -9.13 13.17 -5.08
CA CYS A 37 -9.77 13.11 -6.40
C CYS A 37 -9.44 11.86 -7.25
N SER A 38 -8.51 11.02 -6.79
CA SER A 38 -8.09 9.78 -7.46
C SER A 38 -8.46 8.52 -6.65
N LEU A 39 -7.57 8.01 -5.79
CA LEU A 39 -7.78 6.82 -4.97
C LEU A 39 -9.01 6.96 -4.06
N GLY A 40 -9.14 8.08 -3.35
CA GLY A 40 -10.29 8.35 -2.47
C GLY A 40 -11.62 8.31 -3.20
N ARG A 41 -11.65 8.86 -4.42
CA ARG A 41 -12.81 8.78 -5.31
C ARG A 41 -13.12 7.35 -5.75
N ILE A 42 -12.13 6.58 -6.16
CA ILE A 42 -12.32 5.19 -6.63
C ILE A 42 -12.81 4.34 -5.46
N PHE A 43 -12.14 4.40 -4.32
CA PHE A 43 -12.52 3.77 -3.07
C PHE A 43 -13.99 4.05 -2.69
N TRP A 44 -14.38 5.33 -2.72
CA TRP A 44 -15.77 5.73 -2.47
C TRP A 44 -16.76 5.09 -3.46
N LEU A 45 -16.43 5.08 -4.75
CA LEU A 45 -17.31 4.52 -5.79
C LEU A 45 -17.43 3.00 -5.68
N ASP A 46 -16.36 2.30 -5.33
CA ASP A 46 -16.36 0.86 -5.11
C ASP A 46 -17.31 0.49 -3.96
N TRP A 47 -17.19 1.18 -2.82
CA TRP A 47 -18.06 0.94 -1.66
C TRP A 47 -19.50 1.38 -1.90
N ARG A 48 -19.74 2.43 -2.67
CA ARG A 48 -21.11 2.80 -3.09
C ARG A 48 -21.76 1.74 -3.98
N LYS A 49 -20.96 1.11 -4.86
CA LYS A 49 -21.43 -0.01 -5.66
C LYS A 49 -21.71 -1.22 -4.76
N GLN A 50 -20.84 -1.51 -3.80
CA GLN A 50 -21.06 -2.56 -2.82
C GLN A 50 -22.33 -2.31 -1.98
N ASP A 51 -22.56 -1.08 -1.50
CA ASP A 51 -23.76 -0.71 -0.74
C ASP A 51 -25.07 -0.94 -1.50
N SER A 52 -25.03 -0.91 -2.85
CA SER A 52 -26.18 -1.23 -3.68
C SER A 52 -26.45 -2.74 -3.81
N ILE A 53 -25.49 -3.57 -3.42
CA ILE A 53 -25.58 -5.04 -3.43
C ILE A 53 -25.89 -5.53 -2.02
N ASP A 54 -24.99 -5.27 -1.07
CA ASP A 54 -25.14 -5.59 0.35
C ASP A 54 -24.30 -4.60 1.18
N PRO A 55 -24.94 -3.74 2.01
CA PRO A 55 -24.24 -2.75 2.82
C PRO A 55 -23.60 -3.33 4.09
N GLN A 56 -23.94 -4.56 4.48
CA GLN A 56 -23.51 -5.21 5.71
C GLN A 56 -22.38 -6.21 5.50
N TRP A 57 -22.43 -6.96 4.40
CA TRP A 57 -21.51 -8.07 4.15
C TRP A 57 -20.89 -8.00 2.77
N MET A 58 -19.63 -8.45 2.68
CA MET A 58 -18.91 -8.58 1.42
C MET A 58 -17.99 -9.81 1.47
N PRO A 59 -18.03 -10.69 0.46
CA PRO A 59 -17.07 -11.79 0.33
C PRO A 59 -15.69 -11.24 -0.07
N THR A 60 -14.61 -11.94 0.28
CA THR A 60 -13.27 -11.65 -0.25
C THR A 60 -13.31 -11.62 -1.79
N PRO A 61 -12.83 -10.53 -2.43
CA PRO A 61 -12.76 -10.47 -3.89
C PRO A 61 -11.88 -11.57 -4.46
N GLY A 62 -12.32 -12.19 -5.56
CA GLY A 62 -11.57 -13.24 -6.26
C GLY A 62 -12.45 -14.42 -6.63
N ASP A 63 -11.85 -15.39 -7.32
CA ASP A 63 -12.49 -16.66 -7.66
C ASP A 63 -12.12 -17.70 -6.59
N HIS A 64 -12.82 -17.63 -5.47
CA HIS A 64 -12.66 -18.56 -4.34
C HIS A 64 -13.88 -19.48 -4.26
N ALA A 65 -13.64 -20.78 -4.16
CA ALA A 65 -14.72 -21.77 -3.99
C ALA A 65 -15.50 -21.58 -2.69
N ASP A 66 -14.84 -21.02 -1.66
CA ASP A 66 -15.43 -20.69 -0.35
C ASP A 66 -14.83 -19.35 0.13
N PRO A 67 -15.40 -18.20 -0.27
CA PRO A 67 -14.84 -16.90 0.06
C PRO A 67 -15.08 -16.57 1.54
N GLU A 68 -14.08 -15.98 2.21
CA GLU A 68 -14.27 -15.44 3.56
C GLU A 68 -15.26 -14.26 3.51
N TRP A 69 -16.21 -14.24 4.43
CA TRP A 69 -17.20 -13.17 4.52
C TRP A 69 -16.80 -12.11 5.54
N HIS A 70 -16.79 -10.86 5.11
CA HIS A 70 -16.41 -9.74 5.95
C HIS A 70 -17.61 -8.83 6.22
N ARG A 71 -17.80 -8.50 7.50
CA ARG A 71 -18.75 -7.45 7.90
C ARG A 71 -18.16 -6.07 7.64
N ILE A 72 -18.96 -5.16 7.05
CA ILE A 72 -18.52 -3.87 6.49
C ILE A 72 -19.40 -2.67 6.87
N ASP A 73 -20.41 -2.83 7.73
CA ASP A 73 -21.34 -1.77 8.17
C ASP A 73 -20.86 -0.98 9.40
N GLY A 74 -19.72 -1.37 9.99
CA GLY A 74 -19.19 -0.71 11.18
C GLY A 74 -19.88 -1.07 12.49
N TRP A 75 -20.64 -2.17 12.56
CA TRP A 75 -21.35 -2.61 13.77
C TRP A 75 -22.22 -1.50 14.38
N PRO A 76 -23.32 -1.10 13.71
CA PRO A 76 -24.23 -0.06 14.21
C PRO A 76 -24.82 -0.40 15.58
N GLU A 77 -24.95 -1.68 15.93
CA GLU A 77 -25.41 -2.14 17.25
C GLU A 77 -24.47 -1.75 18.40
N LYS A 78 -23.22 -1.34 18.10
CA LYS A 78 -22.28 -0.79 19.09
C LYS A 78 -22.49 0.71 19.37
N GLY A 79 -23.56 1.32 18.84
CA GLY A 79 -23.93 2.71 19.11
C GLY A 79 -23.13 3.73 18.28
N ASP A 80 -22.87 4.89 18.89
CA ASP A 80 -22.21 6.04 18.25
C ASP A 80 -20.86 5.68 17.60
N GLY A 81 -20.46 6.45 16.59
CA GLY A 81 -19.23 6.20 15.84
C GLY A 81 -19.31 5.07 14.79
N HIS A 82 -20.52 4.60 14.46
CA HIS A 82 -20.67 3.55 13.44
C HIS A 82 -20.13 3.98 12.05
N ILE A 83 -20.26 5.26 11.68
CA ILE A 83 -19.68 5.80 10.42
C ILE A 83 -18.16 5.66 10.41
N TYR A 84 -17.51 6.04 11.51
CA TYR A 84 -16.06 5.89 11.68
C TYR A 84 -15.64 4.42 11.58
N ARG A 85 -16.30 3.53 12.34
CA ARG A 85 -16.00 2.08 12.31
C ARG A 85 -16.23 1.47 10.92
N LYS A 86 -17.28 1.90 10.22
CA LYS A 86 -17.61 1.49 8.86
C LYS A 86 -16.47 1.85 7.91
N TRP A 87 -16.04 3.11 7.88
CA TRP A 87 -15.02 3.55 6.94
C TRP A 87 -13.61 3.09 7.30
N SER A 88 -13.27 2.98 8.58
CA SER A 88 -12.03 2.31 9.02
C SER A 88 -11.97 0.86 8.55
N ARG A 89 -13.03 0.07 8.78
CA ARG A 89 -13.08 -1.33 8.35
C ARG A 89 -12.98 -1.47 6.83
N ARG A 90 -13.70 -0.63 6.10
CA ARG A 90 -13.70 -0.61 4.63
C ARG A 90 -12.34 -0.22 4.07
N ALA A 91 -11.67 0.75 4.66
CA ALA A 91 -10.32 1.16 4.27
C ALA A 91 -9.31 0.04 4.49
N GLY A 92 -9.34 -0.61 5.66
CA GLY A 92 -8.45 -1.74 5.97
C GLY A 92 -8.64 -2.93 5.02
N LEU A 93 -9.89 -3.29 4.70
CA LEU A 93 -10.18 -4.35 3.72
C LEU A 93 -9.72 -3.97 2.30
N TRP A 94 -10.02 -2.74 1.87
CA TRP A 94 -9.63 -2.28 0.54
C TRP A 94 -8.11 -2.24 0.39
N MET A 95 -7.38 -1.79 1.41
CA MET A 95 -5.91 -1.82 1.42
C MET A 95 -5.36 -3.25 1.51
N GLN A 96 -6.01 -4.16 2.23
CA GLN A 96 -5.63 -5.58 2.21
C GLN A 96 -5.67 -6.15 0.79
N TRP A 97 -6.67 -5.77 -0.03
CA TRP A 97 -6.83 -6.28 -1.39
C TRP A 97 -6.07 -5.50 -2.46
N HIS A 98 -5.87 -4.19 -2.26
CA HIS A 98 -5.37 -3.28 -3.30
C HIS A 98 -4.12 -2.48 -2.90
N SER A 99 -3.46 -2.82 -1.78
CA SER A 99 -2.31 -2.06 -1.28
C SER A 99 -1.24 -1.82 -2.34
N VAL A 100 -0.84 -2.85 -3.10
CA VAL A 100 0.22 -2.73 -4.12
C VAL A 100 -0.09 -1.65 -5.15
N ASP A 101 -1.30 -1.71 -5.70
CA ASP A 101 -1.79 -0.76 -6.70
C ASP A 101 -1.96 0.64 -6.12
N ALA A 102 -2.51 0.74 -4.91
CA ALA A 102 -2.68 2.00 -4.21
C ALA A 102 -1.33 2.69 -3.94
N TRP A 103 -0.34 1.95 -3.44
CA TRP A 103 1.01 2.45 -3.19
C TRP A 103 1.71 2.87 -4.48
N HIS A 104 1.61 2.08 -5.56
CA HIS A 104 2.15 2.46 -6.86
C HIS A 104 1.56 3.77 -7.40
N VAL A 105 0.26 3.99 -7.19
CA VAL A 105 -0.39 5.26 -7.51
C VAL A 105 0.14 6.39 -6.62
N CYS A 106 0.26 6.19 -5.31
CA CYS A 106 0.83 7.19 -4.41
C CYS A 106 2.24 7.60 -4.84
N ASP A 107 3.11 6.63 -5.15
CA ASP A 107 4.47 6.88 -5.64
C ASP A 107 4.49 7.72 -6.91
N TRP A 108 3.58 7.42 -7.85
CA TRP A 108 3.41 8.24 -9.04
C TRP A 108 2.97 9.67 -8.72
N LEU A 109 2.03 9.86 -7.79
CA LEU A 109 1.56 11.19 -7.40
C LEU A 109 2.66 11.99 -6.69
N ILE A 110 3.42 11.37 -5.79
CA ILE A 110 4.57 11.98 -5.09
C ILE A 110 5.60 12.44 -6.12
N THR A 111 6.00 11.53 -7.02
CA THR A 111 6.90 11.85 -8.13
C THR A 111 6.36 12.99 -8.99
N ALA A 112 5.08 12.96 -9.35
CA ALA A 112 4.50 13.97 -10.22
C ALA A 112 4.52 15.37 -9.59
N VAL A 113 4.27 15.47 -8.28
CA VAL A 113 4.35 16.75 -7.55
C VAL A 113 5.79 17.21 -7.43
N SER A 114 6.71 16.32 -7.05
CA SER A 114 8.14 16.63 -6.94
C SER A 114 8.72 17.13 -8.28
N ASP A 115 8.38 16.46 -9.38
CA ASP A 115 8.89 16.75 -10.72
C ASP A 115 8.04 17.82 -11.45
N ALA A 116 7.10 18.47 -10.75
CA ALA A 116 6.18 19.49 -11.29
C ALA A 116 5.55 19.10 -12.64
N HIS A 117 5.05 17.87 -12.75
CA HIS A 117 4.57 17.32 -14.01
C HIS A 117 3.51 18.22 -14.68
N PRO A 118 3.63 18.56 -15.98
CA PRO A 118 2.75 19.54 -16.64
C PRO A 118 1.25 19.22 -16.59
N TRP A 119 0.89 17.93 -16.48
CA TRP A 119 -0.52 17.53 -16.42
C TRP A 119 -1.20 17.92 -15.10
N LEU A 120 -0.44 18.25 -14.04
CA LEU A 120 -1.00 18.75 -12.78
C LEU A 120 -1.68 20.11 -12.96
N ALA A 121 -1.17 20.94 -13.87
CA ALA A 121 -1.78 22.24 -14.20
C ALA A 121 -3.00 22.12 -15.13
N ASN A 122 -3.24 20.95 -15.75
CA ASN A 122 -4.38 20.71 -16.62
C ASN A 122 -5.60 20.24 -15.80
N VAL A 123 -6.21 21.19 -15.11
CA VAL A 123 -7.35 20.96 -14.20
C VAL A 123 -8.70 21.17 -14.87
N ASP A 124 -9.74 20.53 -14.33
CA ASP A 124 -11.14 20.76 -14.68
C ASP A 124 -11.72 22.01 -13.98
N ASP A 125 -13.01 22.27 -14.16
CA ASP A 125 -13.70 23.44 -13.60
C ASP A 125 -13.74 23.45 -12.06
N ASN A 126 -13.46 22.30 -11.42
CA ASN A 126 -13.38 22.17 -9.97
C ASN A 126 -11.93 22.21 -9.44
N GLY A 127 -10.95 22.45 -10.32
CA GLY A 127 -9.54 22.48 -9.95
C GLY A 127 -8.89 21.10 -9.80
N PHE A 128 -9.53 20.02 -10.25
CA PHE A 128 -8.94 18.68 -10.21
C PHE A 128 -8.20 18.33 -11.51
N PRO A 129 -7.01 17.71 -11.46
CA PRO A 129 -6.31 17.32 -12.68
C PRO A 129 -7.16 16.39 -13.57
N LYS A 130 -7.45 16.82 -14.80
CA LYS A 130 -8.30 16.09 -15.76
C LYS A 130 -7.83 14.66 -15.99
N LYS A 131 -6.52 14.43 -15.87
CA LYS A 131 -5.90 13.10 -16.00
C LYS A 131 -6.43 12.12 -14.95
N LEU A 132 -6.52 12.55 -13.68
CA LEU A 132 -7.02 11.73 -12.58
C LEU A 132 -8.53 11.51 -12.68
N ILE A 133 -9.27 12.54 -13.09
CA ILE A 133 -10.73 12.45 -13.28
C ILE A 133 -11.12 11.45 -14.38
N LYS A 134 -10.32 11.35 -15.46
CA LYS A 134 -10.54 10.37 -16.54
C LYS A 134 -10.27 8.92 -16.14
N CYS A 135 -9.52 8.68 -15.07
CA CYS A 135 -9.25 7.33 -14.56
C CYS A 135 -10.47 6.80 -13.81
N GLY A 136 -11.39 6.12 -14.51
CA GLY A 136 -12.67 5.70 -13.93
C GLY A 136 -12.60 4.60 -12.85
N ASN A 137 -11.48 3.88 -12.77
CA ASN A 137 -11.25 2.74 -11.87
C ASN A 137 -9.77 2.65 -11.49
N LEU A 138 -9.44 1.76 -10.55
CA LEU A 138 -8.08 1.55 -10.03
C LEU A 138 -7.11 1.11 -11.15
N GLU A 139 -7.51 0.14 -11.97
CA GLU A 139 -6.70 -0.39 -13.07
C GLU A 139 -6.21 0.72 -14.02
N ARG A 140 -7.09 1.63 -14.44
CA ARG A 140 -6.71 2.77 -15.31
C ARG A 140 -5.75 3.73 -14.60
N LEU A 141 -5.91 3.91 -13.29
CA LEU A 141 -5.06 4.77 -12.50
C LEU A 141 -3.64 4.17 -12.37
N VAL A 142 -3.56 2.87 -12.10
CA VAL A 142 -2.32 2.06 -12.08
C VAL A 142 -1.62 2.09 -13.45
N HIS A 143 -2.38 2.01 -14.54
CA HIS A 143 -1.83 2.11 -15.89
C HIS A 143 -1.17 3.48 -16.15
N GLU A 144 -1.82 4.57 -15.75
CA GLU A 144 -1.25 5.91 -15.88
C GLU A 144 -0.06 6.14 -14.95
N ALA A 145 -0.09 5.58 -13.74
CA ALA A 145 1.05 5.56 -12.82
C ALA A 145 2.26 4.86 -13.44
N THR A 146 2.04 3.66 -13.99
CA THR A 146 3.06 2.88 -14.70
C THR A 146 3.68 3.67 -15.86
N LYS A 147 2.86 4.34 -16.68
CA LYS A 147 3.36 5.20 -17.77
C LYS A 147 4.17 6.38 -17.25
N GLY A 148 3.71 7.01 -16.17
CA GLY A 148 4.36 8.17 -15.56
C GLY A 148 5.76 7.83 -15.05
N LEU A 149 5.91 6.67 -14.42
CA LEU A 149 7.16 6.24 -13.79
C LEU A 149 8.19 5.66 -14.76
N ARG A 150 7.79 5.19 -15.95
CA ARG A 150 8.69 4.60 -16.97
C ARG A 150 9.74 5.55 -17.57
N LYS A 151 9.56 6.87 -17.48
CA LYS A 151 10.35 7.85 -18.25
C LYS A 151 11.75 8.18 -17.70
N ARG A 152 12.32 7.39 -16.78
CA ARG A 152 13.61 7.70 -16.14
C ARG A 152 14.76 6.92 -16.78
N ASN A 153 15.84 7.62 -17.16
CA ASN A 153 17.06 6.99 -17.69
C ASN A 153 17.91 6.42 -16.53
N VAL A 154 18.16 5.11 -16.54
CA VAL A 154 19.06 4.45 -15.55
C VAL A 154 20.49 4.96 -15.64
N ARG A 155 20.93 5.31 -16.86
CA ARG A 155 22.34 5.54 -17.20
C ARG A 155 22.98 6.71 -16.43
N ASP A 156 22.16 7.60 -15.89
CA ASP A 156 22.62 8.81 -15.21
C ASP A 156 22.88 8.57 -13.71
N ILE A 157 22.59 7.37 -13.18
CA ILE A 157 22.76 7.04 -11.76
C ILE A 157 24.03 6.20 -11.56
N VAL A 158 25.11 6.89 -11.21
CA VAL A 158 26.35 6.28 -10.73
C VAL A 158 26.20 6.02 -9.23
N LEU A 159 26.49 4.80 -8.79
CA LEU A 159 26.51 4.46 -7.36
C LEU A 159 27.93 4.54 -6.82
N GLY A 160 28.07 5.09 -5.63
CA GLY A 160 29.26 5.00 -4.80
C GLY A 160 29.30 3.71 -3.96
N PRO A 161 30.42 3.47 -3.26
CA PRO A 161 30.60 2.27 -2.44
C PRO A 161 29.65 2.19 -1.23
N GLU A 162 29.13 3.31 -0.75
CA GLU A 162 28.22 3.38 0.41
C GLU A 162 26.73 3.25 0.02
N ASP A 163 26.42 3.20 -1.27
CA ASP A 163 25.04 3.17 -1.75
C ASP A 163 24.41 1.77 -1.64
N GLU A 164 25.23 0.73 -1.70
CA GLU A 164 24.81 -0.67 -1.65
C GLU A 164 25.81 -1.49 -0.80
N THR A 165 25.33 -2.51 -0.09
CA THR A 165 26.19 -3.42 0.66
C THR A 165 25.74 -4.86 0.47
N PHE A 166 26.69 -5.76 0.18
CA PHE A 166 26.42 -7.19 0.16
C PHE A 166 26.09 -7.70 1.57
N VAL A 167 25.00 -8.46 1.70
CA VAL A 167 24.47 -8.92 2.99
C VAL A 167 24.48 -10.44 3.12
N TYR A 168 24.17 -11.16 2.04
CA TYR A 168 24.03 -12.62 2.12
C TYR A 168 24.27 -13.30 0.77
N ASP A 169 24.90 -14.48 0.79
CA ASP A 169 24.99 -15.38 -0.35
C ASP A 169 23.76 -16.28 -0.36
N LEU A 170 22.88 -16.12 -1.36
CA LEU A 170 21.66 -16.91 -1.49
C LEU A 170 21.92 -18.27 -2.17
N GLY A 171 23.17 -18.55 -2.54
CA GLY A 171 23.58 -19.74 -3.26
C GLY A 171 23.41 -19.62 -4.78
N ALA A 172 24.04 -20.54 -5.52
CA ALA A 172 24.00 -20.56 -6.99
C ALA A 172 24.37 -19.21 -7.64
N GLY A 173 25.28 -18.46 -7.02
CA GLY A 173 25.72 -17.13 -7.48
C GLY A 173 24.73 -15.99 -7.22
N HIS A 174 23.57 -16.26 -6.60
CA HIS A 174 22.61 -15.23 -6.24
C HIS A 174 23.04 -14.52 -4.97
N THR A 175 22.78 -13.22 -4.90
CA THR A 175 23.20 -12.41 -3.75
C THR A 175 22.07 -11.55 -3.24
N LEU A 176 22.11 -11.28 -1.94
CA LEU A 176 21.26 -10.29 -1.29
C LEU A 176 22.08 -9.03 -1.01
N VAL A 177 21.62 -7.91 -1.55
CA VAL A 177 22.28 -6.61 -1.43
C VAL A 177 21.34 -5.64 -0.71
N GLN A 178 21.80 -4.97 0.34
CA GLN A 178 21.05 -3.90 0.99
C GLN A 178 21.23 -2.60 0.23
N LEU A 179 20.14 -1.87 0.03
CA LEU A 179 20.10 -0.57 -0.64
C LEU A 179 20.10 0.52 0.44
N LEU A 180 21.19 1.28 0.52
CA LEU A 180 21.46 2.19 1.63
C LEU A 180 21.22 3.67 1.28
N SER A 181 21.01 3.99 0.00
CA SER A 181 20.84 5.37 -0.44
C SER A 181 19.70 5.57 -1.43
N ARG A 182 19.29 6.84 -1.56
CA ARG A 182 18.29 7.29 -2.55
C ARG A 182 18.73 6.95 -3.97
N ALA A 183 20.03 7.05 -4.25
CA ALA A 183 20.59 6.71 -5.55
C ALA A 183 20.45 5.19 -5.82
N ALA A 184 20.72 4.34 -4.83
CA ALA A 184 20.53 2.89 -4.94
C ALA A 184 19.06 2.52 -5.15
N LEU A 185 18.14 3.03 -4.32
CA LEU A 185 16.70 2.80 -4.48
C LEU A 185 16.21 3.25 -5.86
N ARG A 186 16.65 4.42 -6.33
CA ARG A 186 16.29 4.95 -7.65
C ARG A 186 16.83 4.07 -8.77
N LYS A 187 18.11 3.67 -8.73
CA LYS A 187 18.70 2.79 -9.74
C LYS A 187 18.01 1.42 -9.77
N GLU A 188 17.70 0.89 -8.61
CA GLU A 188 16.98 -0.36 -8.44
C GLU A 188 15.58 -0.29 -9.03
N GLY A 189 14.80 0.73 -8.65
CA GLY A 189 13.45 0.93 -9.15
C GLY A 189 13.40 1.03 -10.67
N ILE A 190 14.35 1.71 -11.31
CA ILE A 190 14.37 1.80 -12.79
C ILE A 190 14.75 0.45 -13.41
N ARG A 191 15.73 -0.29 -12.86
CA ARG A 191 16.12 -1.63 -13.37
C ARG A 191 14.97 -2.62 -13.26
N MET A 192 14.27 -2.61 -12.13
CA MET A 192 13.15 -3.50 -11.85
C MET A 192 11.83 -3.02 -12.44
N ARG A 193 11.75 -1.77 -12.91
CA ARG A 193 10.49 -1.08 -13.25
C ARG A 193 9.51 -1.09 -12.07
N HIS A 194 10.05 -0.99 -10.86
CA HIS A 194 9.38 -1.14 -9.57
C HIS A 194 9.29 0.22 -8.85
N CYS A 195 8.31 0.38 -7.96
CA CYS A 195 8.03 1.67 -7.33
C CYS A 195 9.11 2.18 -6.39
N ILE A 196 9.98 1.29 -5.88
CA ILE A 196 11.00 1.61 -4.86
C ILE A 196 11.90 2.80 -5.24
N GLY A 197 12.10 3.07 -6.54
CA GLY A 197 12.90 4.18 -7.03
C GLY A 197 12.18 5.51 -7.24
N SER A 198 10.97 5.67 -6.68
CA SER A 198 10.11 6.83 -6.92
C SER A 198 10.25 7.95 -5.89
N GLY A 199 11.11 7.77 -4.88
CA GLY A 199 11.36 8.76 -3.83
C GLY A 199 10.47 8.62 -2.59
N GLY A 200 9.36 7.88 -2.65
CA GLY A 200 8.51 7.63 -1.48
C GLY A 200 9.22 6.91 -0.34
N TYR A 201 10.27 6.15 -0.66
CA TYR A 201 11.07 5.37 0.29
C TYR A 201 12.35 6.09 0.75
N ASP A 202 12.69 7.23 0.13
CA ASP A 202 13.95 7.95 0.40
C ASP A 202 14.06 8.42 1.86
N GLU A 203 12.90 8.67 2.46
CA GLU A 203 12.75 9.09 3.84
C GLU A 203 12.88 7.94 4.84
N LEU A 204 12.60 6.72 4.40
CA LEU A 204 12.66 5.52 5.24
C LEU A 204 14.09 5.01 5.38
N LEU A 205 15.01 5.48 4.52
CA LEU A 205 16.45 5.18 4.63
C LEU A 205 17.07 5.71 5.94
N ASP A 206 16.48 6.75 6.53
CA ASP A 206 16.92 7.31 7.80
C ASP A 206 16.33 6.55 9.03
N ASP A 207 15.35 5.66 8.83
CA ASP A 207 14.76 4.85 9.90
C ASP A 207 15.47 3.49 9.99
N PRO A 208 16.24 3.21 11.06
CA PRO A 208 16.99 1.96 11.19
C PRO A 208 16.09 0.71 11.30
N ARG A 209 14.78 0.90 11.52
CA ARG A 209 13.80 -0.18 11.57
C ARG A 209 13.32 -0.59 10.19
N VAL A 210 13.58 0.20 9.15
CA VAL A 210 13.21 -0.08 7.76
C VAL A 210 14.46 -0.43 6.97
N GLN A 211 14.41 -1.54 6.25
CA GLN A 211 15.52 -2.02 5.44
C GLN A 211 15.02 -2.44 4.06
N PHE A 212 15.77 -2.05 3.03
CA PHE A 212 15.49 -2.40 1.65
C PHE A 212 16.58 -3.31 1.12
N PHE A 213 16.18 -4.45 0.57
CA PHE A 213 17.09 -5.40 -0.04
C PHE A 213 16.73 -5.64 -1.50
N SER A 214 17.75 -5.95 -2.29
CA SER A 214 17.66 -6.40 -3.67
C SER A 214 18.21 -7.82 -3.77
N VAL A 215 17.42 -8.72 -4.33
CA VAL A 215 17.83 -10.07 -4.71
C VAL A 215 18.42 -9.97 -6.12
N ARG A 216 19.69 -10.32 -6.26
CA ARG A 216 20.44 -10.28 -7.51
C ARG A 216 20.68 -11.70 -8.03
N ASP A 217 20.61 -11.87 -9.34
CA ASP A 217 21.11 -13.08 -10.01
C ASP A 217 22.65 -13.09 -10.09
N GLN A 218 23.20 -14.15 -10.69
CA GLN A 218 24.63 -14.36 -10.91
C GLN A 218 25.33 -13.25 -11.70
N ASP A 219 24.58 -12.48 -12.50
CA ASP A 219 25.10 -11.37 -13.30
C ASP A 219 24.93 -10.03 -12.57
N GLY A 220 24.47 -10.04 -11.32
CA GLY A 220 24.18 -8.86 -10.52
C GLY A 220 22.92 -8.11 -10.96
N LYS A 221 22.07 -8.71 -11.82
CA LYS A 221 20.81 -8.10 -12.25
C LYS A 221 19.75 -8.36 -11.17
N PRO A 222 18.95 -7.34 -10.80
CA PRO A 222 17.91 -7.54 -9.82
C PRO A 222 16.77 -8.41 -10.37
N ILE A 223 16.29 -9.30 -9.52
CA ILE A 223 15.17 -10.20 -9.78
C ILE A 223 14.09 -10.12 -8.70
N GLY A 224 14.35 -9.43 -7.59
CA GLY A 224 13.36 -9.15 -6.55
C GLY A 224 13.82 -8.05 -5.60
N THR A 225 12.88 -7.37 -4.94
CA THR A 225 13.14 -6.40 -3.88
C THR A 225 12.34 -6.73 -2.64
N ILE A 226 12.93 -6.56 -1.47
CA ILE A 226 12.34 -6.87 -0.16
C ILE A 226 12.34 -5.59 0.69
N GLU A 227 11.19 -5.27 1.28
CA GLU A 227 11.07 -4.29 2.35
C GLU A 227 10.86 -5.05 3.67
N VAL A 228 11.74 -4.79 4.64
CA VAL A 228 11.63 -5.30 6.00
C VAL A 228 11.40 -4.12 6.94
N ARG A 229 10.42 -4.22 7.83
CA ARG A 229 10.12 -3.21 8.85
C ARG A 229 9.91 -3.85 10.21
N ASP A 230 10.65 -3.39 11.22
CA ASP A 230 10.65 -3.95 12.58
C ASP A 230 10.95 -5.47 12.62
N GLY A 231 11.77 -5.97 11.67
CA GLY A 231 12.06 -7.40 11.53
C GLY A 231 10.92 -8.22 10.90
N PHE A 232 9.92 -7.56 10.29
CA PHE A 232 8.86 -8.21 9.55
C PHE A 232 8.98 -7.92 8.05
N LEU A 233 8.89 -8.95 7.22
CA LEU A 233 8.87 -8.84 5.77
C LEU A 233 7.53 -8.23 5.35
N ARG A 234 7.55 -6.92 5.07
CA ARG A 234 6.36 -6.14 4.70
C ARG A 234 5.99 -6.37 3.24
N GLN A 235 6.99 -6.37 2.36
CA GLN A 235 6.79 -6.56 0.93
C GLN A 235 7.94 -7.37 0.31
N PHE A 236 7.60 -8.23 -0.65
CA PHE A 236 8.55 -8.87 -1.54
C PHE A 236 7.97 -8.85 -2.95
N ARG A 237 8.65 -8.13 -3.86
CA ARG A 237 8.16 -7.84 -5.21
C ARG A 237 9.20 -8.22 -6.26
N GLY A 238 8.71 -8.81 -7.34
CA GLY A 238 9.47 -9.06 -8.56
C GLY A 238 9.48 -7.85 -9.50
N PRO A 239 10.03 -8.01 -10.71
CA PRO A 239 10.06 -6.95 -11.71
C PRO A 239 8.66 -6.42 -12.04
N SER A 240 8.51 -5.11 -12.17
CA SER A 240 7.23 -4.43 -12.46
C SER A 240 6.16 -4.61 -11.37
N ASN A 241 6.56 -4.69 -10.10
CA ASN A 241 5.68 -4.89 -8.95
C ASN A 241 4.91 -6.23 -8.96
N THR A 242 5.30 -7.19 -9.79
CA THR A 242 4.67 -8.51 -9.79
C THR A 242 5.03 -9.29 -8.53
N ASP A 243 4.32 -10.37 -8.27
CA ASP A 243 4.81 -11.34 -7.29
C ASP A 243 6.16 -11.92 -7.76
N PRO A 244 7.09 -12.18 -6.83
CA PRO A 244 8.36 -12.81 -7.18
C PRO A 244 8.12 -14.25 -7.61
N ALA A 245 8.96 -14.76 -8.50
CA ALA A 245 8.86 -16.16 -8.92
C ALA A 245 9.06 -17.10 -7.71
N PRO A 246 8.39 -18.27 -7.65
CA PRO A 246 8.54 -19.20 -6.52
C PRO A 246 10.00 -19.57 -6.24
N THR A 247 10.80 -19.78 -7.28
CA THR A 247 12.24 -20.07 -7.14
C THR A 247 13.02 -18.93 -6.47
N VAL A 248 12.60 -17.69 -6.66
CA VAL A 248 13.20 -16.51 -6.00
C VAL A 248 12.75 -16.43 -4.55
N MET A 249 11.53 -16.85 -4.22
CA MET A 249 11.08 -16.98 -2.83
C MET A 249 11.88 -18.05 -2.08
N ASP A 250 12.10 -19.20 -2.70
CA ASP A 250 12.88 -20.30 -2.12
C ASP A 250 14.34 -19.89 -1.84
N LEU A 251 14.97 -19.14 -2.75
CA LEU A 251 16.32 -18.60 -2.56
C LEU A 251 16.41 -17.73 -1.30
N VAL A 252 15.38 -16.93 -1.02
CA VAL A 252 15.36 -15.99 0.11
C VAL A 252 15.01 -16.67 1.44
N ALA A 253 14.43 -17.87 1.43
CA ALA A 253 14.03 -18.57 2.65
C ALA A 253 15.18 -18.75 3.65
N GLY A 254 16.39 -19.05 3.16
CA GLY A 254 17.60 -19.16 3.99
C GLY A 254 17.96 -17.83 4.67
N ALA A 255 17.88 -16.73 3.93
CA ALA A 255 18.12 -15.38 4.48
C ALA A 255 17.04 -15.00 5.50
N THR A 256 15.75 -15.19 5.18
CA THR A 256 14.64 -14.92 6.11
C THR A 256 14.85 -15.63 7.46
N ASN A 257 15.23 -16.91 7.43
CA ASN A 257 15.54 -17.67 8.64
C ASN A 257 16.78 -17.14 9.36
N SER A 258 17.86 -16.85 8.62
CA SER A 258 19.13 -16.36 9.19
C SER A 258 19.00 -14.99 9.86
N PHE A 259 18.15 -14.11 9.32
CA PHE A 259 17.89 -12.78 9.87
C PHE A 259 16.73 -12.74 10.86
N GLY A 260 16.00 -13.86 11.03
CA GLY A 260 14.82 -13.93 11.90
C GLY A 260 13.65 -13.06 11.42
N TRP A 261 13.54 -12.83 10.11
CA TRP A 261 12.44 -12.07 9.55
C TRP A 261 11.14 -12.86 9.65
N ARG A 262 10.08 -12.19 10.10
CA ARG A 262 8.74 -12.79 10.24
C ARG A 262 7.79 -12.27 9.17
N ASP A 263 6.69 -12.97 8.95
CA ASP A 263 5.65 -12.50 8.04
C ASP A 263 4.96 -11.26 8.62
N TRP A 264 4.74 -10.22 7.82
CA TRP A 264 4.04 -9.02 8.26
C TRP A 264 2.66 -9.29 8.87
N ARG A 265 1.98 -10.35 8.44
CA ARG A 265 0.69 -10.79 8.99
C ARG A 265 0.78 -11.22 10.45
N ASP A 266 1.95 -11.64 10.90
CA ASP A 266 2.22 -12.06 12.28
C ASP A 266 2.62 -10.88 13.19
N ARG A 267 2.70 -9.67 12.65
CA ARG A 267 3.04 -8.48 13.44
C ARG A 267 1.95 -8.28 14.50
N PRO A 268 2.33 -8.16 15.80
CA PRO A 268 1.39 -7.72 16.81
C PRO A 268 0.79 -6.39 16.38
N ARG A 269 -0.53 -6.32 16.23
CA ARG A 269 -1.21 -5.04 16.01
C ARG A 269 -0.84 -4.15 17.18
N SER A 270 -0.41 -2.92 16.88
CA SER A 270 0.04 -2.04 17.95
C SER A 270 -1.14 -1.81 18.89
N ALA A 271 -0.93 -1.83 20.21
CA ALA A 271 -2.01 -1.55 21.17
C ALA A 271 -2.65 -0.17 20.95
N ARG A 272 -1.99 0.74 20.21
CA ARG A 272 -2.54 2.04 19.79
C ARG A 272 -3.59 1.93 18.67
N ASP A 273 -3.65 0.82 17.94
CA ASP A 273 -4.76 0.50 17.03
C ASP A 273 -5.94 -0.16 17.79
N GLU A 274 -5.72 -0.57 19.05
CA GLU A 274 -6.68 -1.26 19.93
C GLU A 274 -6.92 -0.52 21.25
N ASP A 275 -6.79 0.82 21.29
CA ASP A 275 -7.06 1.62 22.50
C ASP A 275 -8.58 1.75 22.74
N TYR A 276 -9.23 0.60 22.92
CA TYR A 276 -10.45 0.46 23.69
C TYR A 276 -10.02 0.51 25.16
N GLY A 277 -10.23 1.66 25.81
CA GLY A 277 -9.96 1.83 27.24
C GLY A 277 -10.63 0.75 28.10
N GLU A 278 -10.15 0.55 29.34
CA GLU A 278 -10.60 -0.53 30.24
C GLU A 278 -12.13 -0.65 30.39
N GLU A 279 -12.89 0.42 30.14
CA GLU A 279 -14.36 0.40 30.10
C GLU A 279 -14.95 -0.53 29.02
N ALA A 280 -14.28 -0.69 27.87
CA ALA A 280 -14.75 -1.57 26.79
C ALA A 280 -14.51 -3.06 27.10
N LEU A 281 -13.46 -3.37 27.87
CA LEU A 281 -13.20 -4.73 28.38
C LEU A 281 -14.18 -5.14 29.48
N ALA A 282 -14.70 -4.17 30.25
CA ALA A 282 -15.73 -4.43 31.26
C ALA A 282 -17.06 -4.90 30.64
N VAL A 283 -17.43 -4.40 29.45
CA VAL A 283 -18.66 -4.80 28.75
C VAL A 283 -18.56 -6.21 28.16
N LEU A 284 -17.37 -6.63 27.70
CA LEU A 284 -17.16 -7.96 27.12
C LEU A 284 -17.24 -9.11 28.13
N ARG A 285 -17.04 -8.84 29.44
CA ARG A 285 -17.18 -9.85 30.51
C ARG A 285 -18.64 -10.20 30.86
N TYR A 286 -19.62 -9.44 30.36
CA TYR A 286 -21.04 -9.62 30.69
C TYR A 286 -21.93 -10.00 29.50
N LEU A 287 -21.35 -10.33 28.34
CA LEU A 287 -22.15 -10.76 27.19
C LEU A 287 -22.49 -12.26 27.28
N PRO A 288 -23.78 -12.64 27.15
CA PRO A 288 -24.19 -14.05 27.16
C PRO A 288 -23.75 -14.79 25.89
N PRO A 289 -23.50 -16.12 25.96
CA PRO A 289 -22.99 -16.88 24.83
C PRO A 289 -24.11 -17.31 23.88
N ALA A 290 -24.30 -16.59 22.75
CA ALA A 290 -24.93 -17.08 21.51
C ALA A 290 -24.79 -15.98 20.43
N ARG A 291 -24.48 -16.23 19.15
CA ARG A 291 -24.88 -17.32 18.25
C ARG A 291 -23.79 -17.57 17.21
N ARG A 292 -23.39 -18.83 17.03
CA ARG A 292 -22.91 -19.33 15.74
C ARG A 292 -24.16 -19.59 14.90
N TRP A 293 -24.23 -19.10 13.66
CA TRP A 293 -25.27 -19.55 12.74
C TRP A 293 -24.68 -20.52 11.71
N PRO A 294 -25.35 -21.67 11.48
CA PRO A 294 -25.00 -22.67 10.48
C PRO A 294 -25.70 -22.38 9.15
N GLY A 295 -25.12 -22.88 8.04
CA GLY A 295 -25.84 -23.21 6.80
C GLY A 295 -26.46 -22.05 6.03
#